data_AF-A0AAD1RZH2-F1
#
_entry.id   AF-A0AAD1RZH2-F1
#
_cell.length_a   1.000
_cell.length_b   1.000
_cell.length_c   1.000
_cell.angle_alpha   90.00
_cell.angle_beta   90.00
_cell.angle_gamma   90.00
#
_symmetry.space_group_name_H-M   'P 1'
#
loop_
_entity.id
_entity.type
_entity.pdbx_description
1 polymer ?
#
loop_
_entity_poly.entity_id
_entity_poly.type
_entity_poly.pdbx_seq_one_letter_code
_entity_poly.pdbx_strand_id
1 'polypeptide(L)'
;MGLEVTEEDVYELVEENNRDLTTKDLVELQKEAMEEQISLEEEEEMSEEQLSSTEIKEAGQMWIHLQTFVQQHHPDKALAQRLVISFDTDIMSPFRGMLKRCQRQQTMERFLPKKPRHEEEPACVSNAQLPPSSASKKC
;
A
#
# COMPACT_ATOMS: atom_id res chain seq x y z
N MET A 1 -11.20 40.49 -6.48
CA MET A 1 -9.75 40.44 -6.72
C MET A 1 -9.54 39.37 -7.77
N GLY A 2 -9.19 39.75 -9.01
CA GLY A 2 -8.86 38.80 -10.07
C GLY A 2 -7.35 38.68 -10.13
N LEU A 3 -6.83 37.46 -10.10
CA LEU A 3 -5.42 37.18 -10.35
C LEU A 3 -5.23 37.22 -11.86
N GLU A 4 -4.43 38.15 -12.34
CA GLU A 4 -4.11 38.29 -13.76
C GLU A 4 -2.90 37.40 -14.04
N VAL A 5 -3.13 36.32 -14.80
CA VAL A 5 -2.07 35.37 -15.19
C VAL A 5 -1.43 35.91 -16.46
N THR A 6 -0.14 36.18 -16.39
CA THR A 6 0.66 36.69 -17.50
C THR A 6 1.21 35.54 -18.35
N GLU A 7 1.65 35.86 -19.56
CA GLU A 7 2.29 34.89 -20.45
C GLU A 7 3.57 34.32 -19.84
N GLU A 8 4.33 35.15 -19.09
CA GLU A 8 5.52 34.72 -18.36
C GLU A 8 5.19 33.64 -17.32
N ASP A 9 4.09 33.80 -16.56
CA ASP A 9 3.68 32.81 -15.56
C ASP A 9 3.41 31.43 -16.19
N VAL A 10 2.91 31.41 -17.43
CA VAL A 10 2.67 30.17 -18.18
C VAL A 10 3.99 29.58 -18.69
N TYR A 11 4.90 30.42 -19.18
CA TYR A 11 6.21 29.98 -19.65
C TYR A 11 7.06 29.40 -18.52
N GLU A 12 7.10 30.04 -17.36
CA GLU A 12 7.81 29.52 -16.18
C GLU A 12 7.28 28.14 -15.76
N LEU A 13 5.95 27.97 -15.69
CA LEU A 13 5.33 26.71 -15.32
C LEU A 13 5.64 25.58 -16.32
N VAL A 14 5.63 25.89 -17.62
CA VAL A 14 5.90 24.91 -18.69
C VAL A 14 7.37 24.51 -18.70
N GLU A 15 8.29 25.45 -18.55
CA GLU A 15 9.73 25.17 -18.47
C GLU A 15 10.06 24.30 -17.24
N GLU A 16 9.46 24.61 -16.09
CA GLU A 16 9.68 23.82 -14.88
C GLU A 16 9.11 22.41 -14.99
N ASN A 17 7.94 22.24 -15.63
CA ASN A 17 7.34 20.93 -15.87
C ASN A 17 8.07 20.11 -16.94
N ASN A 18 8.73 20.77 -17.91
CA ASN A 18 9.53 20.11 -18.93
C ASN A 18 10.96 19.81 -18.47
N ARG A 19 11.35 20.25 -17.27
CA ARG A 19 12.66 19.99 -16.70
C ARG A 19 12.80 18.50 -16.35
N ASP A 20 13.80 17.86 -16.95
CA ASP A 20 14.15 16.49 -16.61
C ASP A 20 14.63 16.39 -15.15
N LEU A 21 14.09 15.41 -14.42
CA LEU A 21 14.54 15.10 -13.06
C LEU A 21 15.96 14.54 -13.08
N THR A 22 16.83 15.09 -12.25
CA THR A 22 18.17 14.55 -12.05
C THR A 22 18.14 13.36 -11.08
N THR A 23 19.20 12.55 -11.08
CA THR A 23 19.30 11.41 -10.14
C THR A 23 19.27 11.85 -8.66
N LYS A 24 19.73 13.07 -8.36
CA LYS A 24 19.65 13.63 -7.00
C LYS A 24 18.21 13.96 -6.63
N ASP A 25 17.49 14.62 -7.53
CA ASP A 25 16.08 14.95 -7.35
C ASP A 25 15.26 13.67 -7.15
N LEU A 26 15.58 12.61 -7.89
CA LEU A 26 14.91 11.31 -7.73
C LEU A 26 15.14 10.68 -6.34
N VAL A 27 16.35 10.82 -5.79
CA VAL A 27 16.69 10.32 -4.45
C VAL A 27 16.00 11.16 -3.38
N GLU A 28 15.95 12.48 -3.54
CA GLU A 28 15.20 13.37 -2.64
C GLU A 28 13.70 13.06 -2.68
N LEU A 29 13.12 12.88 -3.87
CA LEU A 29 11.71 12.50 -4.03
C LEU A 29 11.41 11.15 -3.38
N GLN A 30 12.34 10.20 -3.49
CA GLN A 30 12.21 8.89 -2.84
C GLN A 30 12.30 9.01 -1.32
N LYS A 31 13.15 9.89 -0.80
CA LYS A 31 13.29 10.16 0.63
C LYS A 31 12.03 10.84 1.18
N GLU A 32 11.50 11.83 0.47
CA GLU A 32 10.26 12.52 0.82
C GLU A 32 9.07 11.54 0.82
N ALA A 33 8.95 10.70 -0.22
CA ALA A 33 7.94 9.65 -0.27
C ALA A 33 8.09 8.59 0.83
N MET A 34 9.30 8.36 1.33
CA MET A 34 9.58 7.46 2.45
C MET A 34 9.26 8.12 3.79
N GLU A 35 9.58 9.39 3.98
CA GLU A 35 9.20 10.17 5.17
C GLU A 35 7.68 10.34 5.26
N GLU A 36 6.99 10.58 4.14
CA GLU A 36 5.52 10.55 4.10
C GLU A 36 4.96 9.17 4.46
N GLN A 37 5.60 8.09 4.01
CA GLN A 37 5.20 6.73 4.39
C GLN A 37 5.43 6.46 5.87
N ILE A 38 6.56 6.88 6.45
CA ILE A 38 6.88 6.70 7.87
C ILE A 38 5.91 7.52 8.73
N SER A 39 5.59 8.76 8.36
CA SER A 39 4.57 9.56 9.04
C SER A 39 3.18 8.91 8.98
N LEU A 40 2.92 8.12 7.94
CA LEU A 40 1.67 7.37 7.75
C LEU A 40 1.68 6.04 8.51
N GLU A 41 2.86 5.43 8.68
CA GLU A 41 3.11 4.22 9.49
C GLU A 41 3.12 4.54 11.00
N GLU A 42 3.50 5.75 11.40
CA GLU A 42 3.33 6.21 12.80
C GLU A 42 1.85 6.37 13.18
N GLU A 43 0.94 6.60 12.23
CA GLU A 43 -0.51 6.42 12.44
C GLU A 43 -0.94 4.93 12.50
N GLU A 44 -0.10 4.01 12.02
CA GLU A 44 -0.36 2.56 11.86
C GLU A 44 0.16 1.72 13.04
N GLU A 45 1.00 2.26 13.94
CA GLU A 45 1.39 1.57 15.20
C GLU A 45 0.19 1.33 16.15
N MET A 46 -0.96 1.92 15.86
CA MET A 46 -2.23 1.61 16.49
C MET A 46 -2.89 0.42 15.78
N SER A 47 -2.31 -0.77 15.94
CA SER A 47 -2.90 -2.11 15.76
C SER A 47 -3.84 -2.31 14.55
N GLU A 48 -3.58 -3.31 13.71
CA GLU A 48 -4.57 -4.36 13.40
C GLU A 48 -4.04 -5.30 12.30
N GLU A 49 -4.52 -6.54 12.36
CA GLU A 49 -4.31 -7.60 11.37
C GLU A 49 -4.35 -7.04 9.95
N GLN A 50 -3.37 -7.39 9.09
CA GLN A 50 -3.31 -6.95 7.70
C GLN A 50 -4.59 -7.35 6.95
N LEU A 51 -5.61 -6.48 6.97
CA LEU A 51 -6.83 -6.66 6.21
C LEU A 51 -6.46 -6.67 4.73
N SER A 52 -6.91 -7.71 4.01
CA SER A 52 -6.62 -7.83 2.59
C SER A 52 -7.35 -6.75 1.81
N SER A 53 -6.74 -6.30 0.69
CA SER A 53 -7.38 -5.34 -0.23
C SER A 53 -8.75 -5.84 -0.73
N THR A 54 -8.94 -7.16 -0.81
CA THR A 54 -10.21 -7.81 -1.17
C THR A 54 -11.28 -7.59 -0.11
N GLU A 55 -10.98 -7.82 1.17
CA GLU A 55 -11.94 -7.63 2.28
C GLU A 55 -12.38 -6.17 2.39
N ILE A 56 -11.43 -5.22 2.23
CA ILE A 56 -11.73 -3.78 2.25
C ILE A 56 -12.69 -3.40 1.10
N LYS A 57 -12.49 -3.98 -0.09
CA LYS A 57 -13.39 -3.74 -1.24
C LYS A 57 -14.78 -4.31 -0.99
N GLU A 58 -14.88 -5.51 -0.42
CA GLU A 58 -16.16 -6.15 -0.08
C GLU A 58 -16.95 -5.33 0.94
N ALA A 59 -16.29 -4.86 2.01
CA ALA A 59 -16.90 -3.96 2.98
C ALA A 59 -17.42 -2.67 2.32
N GLY A 60 -16.65 -2.10 1.38
CA GLY A 60 -17.08 -0.94 0.59
C GLY A 60 -18.34 -1.20 -0.24
N GLN A 61 -18.45 -2.38 -0.87
CA GLN A 61 -19.65 -2.75 -1.63
C GLN A 61 -20.88 -2.93 -0.74
N MET A 62 -20.70 -3.59 0.42
CA MET A 62 -21.77 -3.74 1.41
C MET A 62 -22.26 -2.37 1.90
N TRP A 63 -21.34 -1.43 2.15
CA TRP A 63 -21.70 -0.09 2.56
C TRP A 63 -22.52 0.65 1.49
N ILE A 64 -22.12 0.59 0.22
CA ILE A 64 -22.88 1.22 -0.88
C ILE A 64 -24.31 0.68 -0.95
N HIS A 65 -24.46 -0.64 -0.78
CA HIS A 65 -25.77 -1.28 -0.76
C HIS A 65 -26.62 -0.78 0.42
N LEU A 66 -26.04 -0.76 1.62
CA LEU A 66 -26.73 -0.29 2.83
C LEU A 66 -27.10 1.20 2.75
N GLN A 67 -26.18 2.05 2.29
CA GLN A 67 -26.44 3.47 2.04
C GLN A 67 -27.65 3.65 1.13
N THR A 68 -27.68 2.94 0.00
CA THR A 68 -28.78 3.02 -0.97
C THR A 68 -30.10 2.61 -0.33
N PHE A 69 -30.10 1.51 0.41
CA PHE A 69 -31.29 1.02 1.11
C PHE A 69 -31.81 2.02 2.14
N VAL A 70 -30.92 2.55 2.99
CA VAL A 70 -31.29 3.50 4.06
C VAL A 70 -31.80 4.82 3.45
N GLN A 71 -31.15 5.36 2.42
CA GLN A 71 -31.61 6.59 1.77
C GLN A 71 -33.01 6.41 1.13
N GLN A 72 -33.29 5.25 0.53
CA GLN A 72 -34.58 4.98 -0.10
C GLN A 72 -35.69 4.72 0.91
N HIS A 73 -35.43 3.90 1.94
CA HIS A 73 -36.49 3.34 2.77
C HIS A 73 -36.64 3.97 4.15
N HIS A 74 -35.64 4.70 4.65
CA HIS A 74 -35.73 5.25 6.00
C HIS A 74 -36.83 6.33 6.09
N PRO A 75 -37.71 6.30 7.11
CA PRO A 75 -38.81 7.23 7.25
C PRO A 75 -38.34 8.65 7.58
N ASP A 76 -37.29 8.79 8.38
CA ASP A 76 -36.63 10.08 8.64
C ASP A 76 -35.45 10.27 7.68
N LYS A 77 -35.65 11.05 6.62
CA LYS A 77 -34.62 11.31 5.61
C LYS A 77 -33.44 12.12 6.15
N ALA A 78 -33.68 13.01 7.10
CA ALA A 78 -32.64 13.86 7.67
C ALA A 78 -31.70 13.04 8.57
N LEU A 79 -32.25 12.17 9.42
CA LEU A 79 -31.46 11.25 10.21
C LEU A 79 -30.64 10.30 9.32
N ALA A 80 -31.28 9.70 8.31
CA ALA A 80 -30.62 8.81 7.37
C ALA A 80 -29.43 9.48 6.66
N GLN A 81 -29.62 10.71 6.17
CA GLN A 81 -28.56 11.46 5.52
C GLN A 81 -27.41 11.77 6.48
N ARG A 82 -27.69 12.19 7.72
CA ARG A 82 -26.64 12.43 8.73
C ARG A 82 -25.81 11.18 9.02
N LEU A 83 -26.46 10.03 9.19
CA LEU A 83 -25.77 8.76 9.46
C LEU A 83 -24.93 8.30 8.26
N VAL A 84 -25.43 8.47 7.04
CA VAL A 84 -24.65 8.18 5.82
C VAL A 84 -23.40 9.05 5.77
N ILE A 85 -23.52 10.36 6.02
CA ILE A 85 -22.38 11.28 5.99
C ILE A 85 -21.35 10.92 7.06
N SER A 86 -21.79 10.67 8.31
CA SER A 86 -20.90 10.29 9.41
C SER A 86 -20.22 8.97 9.13
N PHE A 87 -20.94 7.93 8.70
CA PHE A 87 -20.32 6.65 8.40
C PHE A 87 -19.33 6.75 7.23
N ASP A 88 -19.64 7.56 6.21
CA ASP A 88 -18.72 7.78 5.09
C ASP A 88 -17.44 8.53 5.51
N THR A 89 -17.59 9.57 6.35
CA THR A 89 -16.47 10.41 6.79
C THR A 89 -15.63 9.76 7.87
N ASP A 90 -16.28 9.15 8.87
CA ASP A 90 -15.64 8.69 10.11
C ASP A 90 -15.20 7.22 10.01
N ILE A 91 -15.99 6.38 9.33
CA ILE A 91 -15.74 4.94 9.26
C ILE A 91 -15.10 4.54 7.93
N MET A 92 -15.70 4.90 6.79
CA MET A 92 -15.24 4.45 5.48
C MET A 92 -14.02 5.21 4.95
N SER A 93 -13.76 6.43 5.42
CA SER A 93 -12.60 7.22 4.99
C SER A 93 -11.25 6.52 5.30
N PRO A 94 -11.00 6.01 6.53
CA PRO A 94 -9.82 5.20 6.83
C PRO A 94 -9.62 4.01 5.88
N PHE A 95 -10.68 3.22 5.62
CA PHE A 95 -10.62 2.07 4.71
C PHE A 95 -10.27 2.45 3.28
N ARG A 96 -10.75 3.59 2.79
CA ARG A 96 -10.36 4.13 1.48
C ARG A 96 -8.90 4.57 1.46
N GLY A 97 -8.40 5.11 2.56
CA GLY A 97 -6.97 5.40 2.75
C GLY A 97 -6.12 4.14 2.63
N MET A 98 -6.48 3.09 3.38
CA MET A 98 -5.81 1.78 3.32
C MET A 98 -5.82 1.19 1.90
N LEU A 99 -6.96 1.25 1.20
CA LEU A 99 -7.06 0.73 -0.16
C LEU A 99 -6.14 1.45 -1.15
N LYS A 100 -6.03 2.79 -1.05
CA LYS A 100 -5.10 3.58 -1.86
C LYS A 100 -3.64 3.21 -1.56
N ARG A 101 -3.29 2.96 -0.29
CA ARG A 101 -1.95 2.49 0.10
C ARG A 101 -1.63 1.13 -0.53
N CYS A 102 -2.53 0.14 -0.43
CA CYS A 102 -2.36 -1.16 -1.06
C CYS A 102 -2.15 -1.05 -2.58
N GLN A 103 -2.87 -0.15 -3.24
CA GLN A 103 -2.73 0.08 -4.68
C GLN A 103 -1.37 0.69 -5.05
N ARG A 104 -0.85 1.62 -4.23
CA ARG A 104 0.50 2.19 -4.43
C ARG A 104 1.57 1.13 -4.24
N GLN A 105 1.51 0.34 -3.16
CA GLN A 105 2.46 -0.76 -2.91
C GLN A 105 2.48 -1.78 -4.07
N GLN A 106 1.32 -2.24 -4.54
CA GLN A 106 1.25 -3.14 -5.72
C GLN A 106 1.80 -2.51 -7.00
N THR A 107 1.72 -1.19 -7.13
CA THR A 107 2.25 -0.46 -8.29
C THR A 107 3.77 -0.38 -8.19
N MET A 108 4.32 -0.03 -7.03
CA MET A 108 5.77 -0.04 -6.80
C MET A 108 6.39 -1.44 -6.98
N GLU A 109 5.78 -2.49 -6.41
CA GLU A 109 6.22 -3.88 -6.58
C GLU A 109 6.25 -4.36 -8.04
N ARG A 110 5.48 -3.72 -8.94
CA ARG A 110 5.50 -4.03 -10.37
C ARG A 110 6.64 -3.35 -11.12
N PHE A 111 7.13 -2.21 -10.63
CA PHE A 111 8.20 -1.44 -11.26
C PHE A 111 9.58 -1.71 -10.67
N LEU A 112 9.65 -2.21 -9.43
CA LEU A 112 10.90 -2.68 -8.85
C LEU A 112 11.26 -4.05 -9.45
N PRO A 113 12.47 -4.25 -10.00
CA PRO A 113 12.90 -5.56 -10.40
C PRO A 113 12.89 -6.44 -9.15
N LYS A 114 12.06 -7.50 -9.16
CA LYS A 114 12.14 -8.57 -8.16
C LYS A 114 13.58 -9.03 -8.15
N LYS A 115 14.32 -8.71 -7.09
CA LYS A 115 15.63 -9.30 -6.88
C LYS A 115 15.43 -10.80 -6.99
N PRO A 116 16.13 -11.50 -7.90
CA PRO A 116 16.14 -12.95 -7.82
C PRO A 116 16.59 -13.28 -6.40
N ARG A 117 15.74 -13.99 -5.65
CA ARG A 117 16.25 -14.74 -4.52
C ARG A 117 17.38 -15.56 -5.12
N HIS A 118 18.59 -15.33 -4.65
CA HIS A 118 19.71 -16.17 -4.99
C HIS A 118 19.38 -17.53 -4.35
N GLU A 119 18.60 -18.35 -5.05
CA GLU A 119 18.61 -19.78 -4.88
C GLU A 119 20.00 -20.20 -5.34
N GLU A 120 20.93 -20.27 -4.39
CA GLU A 120 22.06 -21.16 -4.54
C GLU A 120 21.51 -22.59 -4.63
N GLU A 121 21.41 -23.10 -5.84
CA GLU A 121 21.39 -24.54 -6.13
C GLU A 121 22.23 -24.79 -7.38
N PRO A 122 22.77 -26.01 -7.62
CA PRO A 122 23.06 -27.12 -6.71
C PRO A 122 24.47 -27.73 -6.97
N ALA A 123 25.06 -28.43 -5.99
CA ALA A 123 26.22 -29.30 -6.24
C ALA A 123 26.11 -30.64 -5.50
N CYS A 124 25.41 -31.55 -6.19
CA CYS A 124 25.60 -33.00 -6.31
C CYS A 124 26.54 -33.73 -5.31
N VAL A 125 25.91 -34.57 -4.48
CA VAL A 125 26.23 -35.98 -4.14
C VAL A 125 27.71 -36.41 -4.04
N SER A 126 28.12 -36.84 -2.84
CA SER A 126 29.05 -37.97 -2.68
C SER A 126 28.67 -38.82 -1.47
N ASN A 127 28.23 -40.05 -1.76
CA ASN A 127 28.07 -41.12 -0.78
C ASN A 127 29.43 -41.53 -0.21
N ALA A 128 29.55 -41.62 1.11
CA ALA A 128 30.62 -42.36 1.75
C ALA A 128 30.09 -43.14 2.97
N GLN A 129 29.73 -44.40 2.69
CA GLN A 129 30.05 -45.59 3.46
C GLN A 129 30.14 -45.47 5.00
N LEU A 130 29.15 -46.02 5.70
CA LEU A 130 29.31 -46.50 7.09
C LEU A 130 30.36 -47.63 7.14
N PRO A 131 31.33 -47.63 8.07
CA PRO A 131 32.19 -48.77 8.31
C PRO A 131 31.47 -49.85 9.17
N PRO A 132 31.88 -51.12 9.07
CA PRO A 132 31.19 -52.23 9.69
C PRO A 132 31.55 -52.43 11.17
N SER A 133 30.60 -53.05 11.86
CA SER A 133 30.69 -53.73 13.15
C SER A 133 31.98 -54.54 13.35
N SER A 134 32.62 -54.40 14.51
CA SER A 134 33.30 -55.53 15.15
C SER A 134 33.43 -55.34 16.67
N ALA A 135 33.28 -56.46 17.37
CA ALA A 135 33.20 -56.61 18.81
C ALA A 135 34.56 -56.62 19.52
N SER A 136 34.56 -56.22 20.80
CA SER A 136 35.48 -56.74 21.83
C SER A 136 34.80 -56.59 23.18
N LYS A 137 34.24 -57.68 23.72
CA LYS A 137 34.87 -58.62 24.67
C LYS A 137 35.21 -57.95 26.01
N LYS A 138 34.36 -58.29 26.98
CA LYS A 138 34.56 -58.17 28.42
C LYS A 138 35.84 -58.91 28.83
N CYS A 139 36.67 -58.27 29.63
CA CYS A 139 37.43 -58.87 30.72
C CYS A 139 37.28 -57.93 31.91
#